data_AF-A0A366QTG3-F1
#
_entry.id   AF-A0A366QTG3-F1
#
_cell.length_a   1.000
_cell.length_b   1.000
_cell.length_c   1.000
_cell.angle_alpha   90.00
_cell.angle_beta   90.00
_cell.angle_gamma   90.00
#
_symmetry.space_group_name_H-M   'P 1'
#
loop_
_entity.id
_entity.type
_entity.pdbx_description
1 polymer ?
#
loop_
_entity_poly.entity_id
_entity_poly.type
_entity_poly.pdbx_seq_one_letter_code
_entity_poly.pdbx_strand_id
1 'polypeptide(L)'
;MTSLRKFTLLALVAITHAQSNNASPAETEPEDWEADQCDCFLTDGLEPEYYTAHRFWDFRNLAEYAGIPATIAGENDTADADVISKYFKKKEWKNFWKVQSWSNRRSHDALAYGARFPMVNSANNIYIRTDPDKNPDSETYLTMRTNRQKEFQVASEFDSVDRFQFLSIRFRGRIRGAAGACMAMFTYVPAEEIKNVQEADLEILTREGTDRIHYTNHPGYSIRGELYPEATRNTSLPDTLKWNDWVEHRLDWTPNQSIWYANGQKVANISFQVPRDPSLMIFNAWGDGGVWTTNMTTGEEAYMELQWLQMLYNVSDASASKHKREAQDAGPRGRFLREKRDGQENMCKMVRSIDEEPGAGVVTWMWGNNTAATRWM
;
A
#
# COMPACT_ATOMS: atom_id res chain seq x y z
N MET A 1 -44.30 81.05 14.34
CA MET A 1 -44.77 79.80 14.99
C MET A 1 -44.08 78.62 14.33
N THR A 2 -43.26 77.92 15.11
CA THR A 2 -42.85 76.50 14.99
C THR A 2 -42.43 75.93 13.63
N SER A 3 -41.13 75.60 13.50
CA SER A 3 -40.71 74.38 12.80
C SER A 3 -39.56 73.74 13.59
N LEU A 4 -39.87 72.62 14.23
CA LEU A 4 -38.94 71.67 14.84
C LEU A 4 -38.26 70.87 13.72
N ARG A 5 -36.93 70.75 13.75
CA ARG A 5 -36.25 69.56 13.23
C ARG A 5 -35.26 69.03 14.26
N LYS A 6 -35.52 67.78 14.62
CA LYS A 6 -34.83 66.94 15.61
C LYS A 6 -33.43 66.58 15.10
N PHE A 7 -32.42 66.74 15.94
CA PHE A 7 -31.14 66.05 15.80
C PHE A 7 -31.21 64.75 16.60
N THR A 8 -31.08 63.62 15.91
CA THR A 8 -30.97 62.29 16.53
C THR A 8 -29.49 62.04 16.82
N LEU A 9 -29.14 61.95 18.11
CA LEU A 9 -27.81 61.57 18.57
C LEU A 9 -27.69 60.04 18.49
N LEU A 10 -26.87 59.49 17.58
CA LEU A 10 -26.49 58.08 17.62
C LEU A 10 -25.39 57.90 18.67
N ALA A 11 -25.70 57.21 19.77
CA ALA A 11 -24.69 56.71 20.69
C ALA A 11 -24.09 55.41 20.13
N LEU A 12 -22.81 55.43 19.74
CA LEU A 12 -22.05 54.20 19.50
C LEU A 12 -21.77 53.54 20.85
N VAL A 13 -22.38 52.38 21.09
CA VAL A 13 -21.99 51.47 22.17
C VAL A 13 -20.84 50.62 21.66
N ALA A 14 -19.62 50.89 22.12
CA ALA A 14 -18.49 50.00 21.91
C ALA A 14 -18.64 48.77 22.82
N ILE A 15 -19.01 47.64 22.24
CA ILE A 15 -18.98 46.34 22.93
C ILE A 15 -17.54 45.83 22.87
N THR A 16 -16.78 46.00 23.95
CA THR A 16 -15.50 45.34 24.13
C THR A 16 -15.75 43.85 24.38
N HIS A 17 -15.56 43.02 23.35
CA HIS A 17 -15.42 41.58 23.54
C HIS A 17 -14.05 41.32 24.18
N ALA A 18 -14.06 40.95 25.47
CA ALA A 18 -12.90 40.34 26.09
C ALA A 18 -12.66 38.99 25.39
N GLN A 19 -11.66 38.92 24.52
CA GLN A 19 -11.14 37.64 24.03
C GLN A 19 -10.47 36.95 25.21
N SER A 20 -11.10 35.88 25.71
CA SER A 20 -10.42 34.91 26.55
C SER A 20 -9.38 34.20 25.67
N ASN A 21 -8.12 34.63 25.75
CA ASN A 21 -6.99 33.90 25.21
C ASN A 21 -6.76 32.63 26.03
N ASN A 22 -7.62 31.63 25.84
CA ASN A 22 -7.26 30.23 26.08
C ASN A 22 -6.74 29.66 24.75
N ALA A 23 -5.61 30.20 24.29
CA ALA A 23 -4.76 29.44 23.41
C ALA A 23 -4.07 28.40 24.30
N SER A 24 -4.43 27.12 24.15
CA SER A 24 -3.58 26.03 24.63
C SER A 24 -2.16 26.32 24.15
N PRO A 25 -1.12 26.13 24.99
CA PRO A 25 0.25 26.28 24.52
C PRO A 25 0.41 25.40 23.28
N ALA A 26 0.89 25.98 22.18
CA ALA A 26 1.27 25.21 21.01
C ALA A 26 2.28 24.17 21.49
N GLU A 27 1.93 22.89 21.35
CA GLU A 27 2.88 21.83 21.64
C GLU A 27 4.08 22.02 20.71
N THR A 28 5.27 22.13 21.29
CA THR A 28 6.52 22.28 20.56
C THR A 28 7.18 20.92 20.44
N GLU A 29 7.68 20.62 19.24
CA GLU A 29 8.52 19.45 18.97
C GLU A 29 9.63 19.33 20.03
N PRO A 30 9.78 18.18 20.73
CA PRO A 30 10.83 18.01 21.73
C PRO A 30 12.24 18.11 21.12
N GLU A 31 13.20 18.77 21.77
CA GLU A 31 14.59 18.94 21.26
C GLU A 31 15.40 17.63 21.18
N ASP A 32 14.95 16.56 21.84
CA ASP A 32 15.65 15.28 22.06
C ASP A 32 14.87 14.06 21.53
N TRP A 33 14.18 14.21 20.39
CA TRP A 33 13.34 13.15 19.83
C TRP A 33 14.10 12.17 18.92
N GLU A 34 13.72 10.89 18.97
CA GLU A 34 14.24 9.82 18.10
C GLU A 34 13.11 9.13 17.34
N ALA A 35 13.39 8.68 16.11
CA ALA A 35 12.40 8.06 15.21
C ALA A 35 11.78 6.76 15.76
N ASP A 36 12.32 6.16 16.82
CA ASP A 36 11.82 4.95 17.47
C ASP A 36 10.79 5.20 18.59
N GLN A 37 10.53 6.46 18.96
CA GLN A 37 9.62 6.83 20.06
C GLN A 37 8.16 7.12 19.65
N CYS A 38 7.70 6.76 18.43
CA CYS A 38 6.27 6.95 18.09
C CYS A 38 5.39 5.84 18.65
N ASP A 39 4.28 6.25 19.26
CA ASP A 39 3.20 5.34 19.61
C ASP A 39 2.29 5.07 18.41
N CYS A 40 2.02 6.12 17.61
CA CYS A 40 1.10 6.03 16.48
C CYS A 40 1.54 6.89 15.29
N PHE A 41 1.09 6.46 14.13
CA PHE A 41 1.20 7.14 12.85
C PHE A 41 -0.20 7.52 12.37
N LEU A 42 -0.37 8.76 11.92
CA LEU A 42 -1.57 9.26 11.28
C LEU A 42 -1.27 9.48 9.80
N THR A 43 -2.17 9.06 8.94
CA THR A 43 -2.12 9.40 7.52
C THR A 43 -2.85 10.71 7.24
N ASP A 44 -2.41 11.46 6.23
CA ASP A 44 -3.29 12.40 5.55
C ASP A 44 -4.37 11.63 4.74
N GLY A 45 -5.30 12.33 4.11
CA GLY A 45 -6.28 11.71 3.21
C GLY A 45 -7.73 11.91 3.63
N LEU A 46 -8.64 11.21 2.95
CA LEU A 46 -10.09 11.43 3.12
C LEU A 46 -10.65 10.83 4.41
N GLU A 47 -10.07 9.71 4.85
CA GLU A 47 -10.39 9.06 6.12
C GLU A 47 -9.08 8.80 6.88
N PRO A 48 -8.52 9.83 7.54
CA PRO A 48 -7.32 9.68 8.36
C PRO A 48 -7.51 8.62 9.46
N GLU A 49 -6.60 7.66 9.53
CA GLU A 49 -6.63 6.57 10.51
C GLU A 49 -5.31 6.48 11.29
N TYR A 50 -5.39 5.94 12.51
CA TYR A 50 -4.22 5.73 13.36
C TYR A 50 -3.67 4.31 13.19
N TYR A 51 -2.34 4.24 13.03
CA TYR A 51 -1.59 3.00 12.89
C TYR A 51 -0.52 2.90 13.97
N THR A 52 -0.29 1.70 14.50
CA THR A 52 0.71 1.47 15.56
C THR A 52 2.08 1.04 15.01
N ALA A 53 2.16 0.71 13.73
CA ALA A 53 3.39 0.24 13.11
C ALA A 53 3.67 0.94 11.78
N HIS A 54 4.95 1.19 11.53
CA HIS A 54 5.50 1.73 10.29
C HIS A 54 6.65 0.85 9.80
N ARG A 55 6.70 0.63 8.48
CA ARG A 55 7.82 -0.02 7.82
C ARG A 55 8.15 0.72 6.52
N PHE A 56 9.44 0.81 6.23
CA PHE A 56 9.97 1.40 5.00
C PHE A 56 11.03 0.46 4.41
N TRP A 57 10.89 0.14 3.13
CA TRP A 57 11.90 -0.58 2.37
C TRP A 57 12.44 0.34 1.30
N ASP A 58 13.72 0.66 1.39
CA ASP A 58 14.42 1.49 0.41
C ASP A 58 15.31 0.63 -0.47
N PHE A 59 15.06 0.66 -1.78
CA PHE A 59 15.84 -0.06 -2.77
C PHE A 59 16.73 0.86 -3.60
N ARG A 60 16.76 2.17 -3.30
CA ARG A 60 17.44 3.18 -4.12
C ARG A 60 18.97 3.09 -4.10
N ASN A 61 19.55 2.48 -3.07
CA ASN A 61 21.00 2.37 -2.88
C ASN A 61 21.39 0.98 -2.35
N LEU A 62 21.39 0.01 -3.26
CA LEU A 62 21.64 -1.41 -2.99
C LEU A 62 22.57 -2.03 -4.06
N ALA A 63 23.52 -1.26 -4.60
CA ALA A 63 24.38 -1.72 -5.71
C ALA A 63 25.16 -3.00 -5.39
N GLU A 64 25.55 -3.22 -4.12
CA GLU A 64 26.19 -4.47 -3.69
C GLU A 64 25.30 -5.73 -3.86
N TYR A 65 23.99 -5.54 -3.98
CA TYR A 65 22.99 -6.59 -4.17
C TYR A 65 22.49 -6.70 -5.61
N ALA A 66 22.94 -5.80 -6.49
CA ALA A 66 22.44 -5.68 -7.85
C ALA A 66 22.97 -6.79 -8.75
N GLY A 67 22.09 -7.34 -9.58
CA GLY A 67 22.44 -8.35 -10.58
C GLY A 67 21.20 -8.78 -11.36
N ILE A 68 21.31 -8.83 -12.69
CA ILE A 68 20.21 -9.26 -13.56
C ILE A 68 20.37 -10.77 -13.80
N PRO A 69 19.47 -11.61 -13.29
CA PRO A 69 19.53 -13.04 -13.51
C PRO A 69 19.07 -13.41 -14.92
N ALA A 70 19.72 -14.43 -15.49
CA ALA A 70 19.22 -15.08 -16.70
C ALA A 70 17.81 -15.66 -16.44
N THR A 71 17.02 -15.77 -17.50
CA THR A 71 15.73 -16.49 -17.42
C THR A 71 15.99 -17.99 -17.29
N ILE A 72 15.08 -18.66 -16.59
CA ILE A 72 15.15 -20.11 -16.37
C ILE A 72 14.18 -20.78 -17.35
N ALA A 73 14.68 -21.80 -18.04
CA ALA A 73 13.87 -22.65 -18.90
C ALA A 73 13.24 -23.77 -18.06
N GLY A 74 12.02 -24.18 -18.41
CA GLY A 74 11.30 -25.26 -17.72
C GLY A 74 10.51 -24.79 -16.50
N GLU A 75 9.32 -25.34 -16.32
CA GLU A 75 8.40 -24.93 -15.25
C GLU A 75 8.88 -25.33 -13.86
N ASN A 76 9.37 -26.57 -13.71
CA ASN A 76 9.85 -27.07 -12.42
C ASN A 76 11.11 -26.33 -11.96
N ASP A 77 12.10 -26.18 -12.84
CA ASP A 77 13.33 -25.44 -12.54
C ASP A 77 13.03 -23.97 -12.20
N THR A 78 12.00 -23.39 -12.82
CA THR A 78 11.52 -22.03 -12.51
C THR A 78 10.93 -21.94 -11.10
N ALA A 79 10.11 -22.92 -10.70
CA ALA A 79 9.51 -22.98 -9.36
C ALA A 79 10.53 -23.28 -8.27
N ASP A 80 11.53 -24.13 -8.55
CA ASP A 80 12.57 -24.53 -7.61
C ASP A 80 13.71 -23.49 -7.47
N ALA A 81 13.70 -22.46 -8.32
CA ALA A 81 14.70 -21.40 -8.30
C ALA A 81 14.69 -20.62 -6.98
N ASP A 82 15.88 -20.33 -6.45
CA ASP A 82 16.06 -19.49 -5.26
C ASP A 82 16.26 -18.01 -5.64
N VAL A 83 16.12 -17.11 -4.66
CA VAL A 83 16.47 -15.70 -4.83
C VAL A 83 17.97 -15.56 -5.12
N ILE A 84 18.30 -14.81 -6.16
CA ILE A 84 19.69 -14.58 -6.56
C ILE A 84 20.39 -13.51 -5.71
N SER A 85 19.63 -12.50 -5.27
CA SER A 85 20.16 -11.41 -4.46
C SER A 85 20.16 -11.77 -2.98
N LYS A 86 21.31 -11.58 -2.32
CA LYS A 86 21.44 -11.79 -0.87
C LYS A 86 20.53 -10.89 -0.04
N TYR A 87 20.06 -9.77 -0.62
CA TYR A 87 19.11 -8.87 0.03
C TYR A 87 17.85 -9.62 0.50
N PHE A 88 17.26 -10.45 -0.36
CA PHE A 88 16.02 -11.19 -0.04
C PHE A 88 16.24 -12.36 0.93
N LYS A 89 17.50 -12.70 1.24
CA LYS A 89 17.85 -13.71 2.25
C LYS A 89 17.95 -13.14 3.67
N LYS A 90 17.95 -11.80 3.80
CA LYS A 90 17.99 -11.08 5.08
C LYS A 90 16.75 -11.39 5.93
N LYS A 91 16.91 -11.33 7.26
CA LYS A 91 15.79 -11.61 8.19
C LYS A 91 14.71 -10.54 8.08
N GLU A 92 15.13 -9.30 7.89
CA GLU A 92 14.27 -8.12 7.74
C GLU A 92 13.29 -8.29 6.59
N TRP A 93 13.75 -8.84 5.45
CA TRP A 93 12.86 -9.20 4.35
C TRP A 93 11.98 -10.39 4.71
N LYS A 94 12.58 -11.54 5.07
CA LYS A 94 11.84 -12.81 5.25
C LYS A 94 10.84 -12.83 6.42
N ASN A 95 11.03 -11.94 7.40
CA ASN A 95 10.09 -11.80 8.50
C ASN A 95 8.81 -11.10 8.07
N PHE A 96 8.84 -10.34 6.97
CA PHE A 96 7.69 -9.57 6.49
C PHE A 96 7.15 -10.11 5.16
N TRP A 97 8.03 -10.47 4.22
CA TRP A 97 7.68 -10.87 2.87
C TRP A 97 8.10 -12.30 2.59
N LYS A 98 7.26 -13.02 1.85
CA LYS A 98 7.51 -14.36 1.32
C LYS A 98 7.40 -14.33 -0.19
N VAL A 99 8.51 -14.62 -0.86
CA VAL A 99 8.55 -14.83 -2.30
C VAL A 99 7.89 -16.15 -2.66
N GLN A 100 7.06 -16.13 -3.69
CA GLN A 100 6.25 -17.27 -4.10
C GLN A 100 6.88 -18.07 -5.24
N SER A 101 6.52 -19.36 -5.29
CA SER A 101 6.95 -20.32 -6.31
C SER A 101 5.82 -21.19 -6.86
N TRP A 102 4.57 -20.84 -6.56
CA TRP A 102 3.39 -21.59 -7.01
C TRP A 102 3.13 -21.39 -8.51
N SER A 103 2.34 -22.29 -9.09
CA SER A 103 1.87 -22.17 -10.48
C SER A 103 0.35 -22.19 -10.58
N ASN A 104 -0.19 -21.64 -11.66
CA ASN A 104 -1.64 -21.64 -11.93
C ASN A 104 -2.17 -23.00 -12.41
N ARG A 105 -1.36 -24.07 -12.38
CA ARG A 105 -1.78 -25.43 -12.76
C ARG A 105 -2.65 -26.04 -11.67
N ARG A 106 -3.85 -26.49 -12.06
CA ARG A 106 -4.75 -27.28 -11.20
C ARG A 106 -4.58 -28.78 -11.42
N SER A 107 -4.19 -29.18 -12.63
CA SER A 107 -3.78 -30.54 -13.00
C SER A 107 -2.85 -30.48 -14.21
N HIS A 108 -2.47 -31.64 -14.77
CA HIS A 108 -1.66 -31.70 -16.00
C HIS A 108 -2.29 -30.91 -17.16
N ASP A 109 -3.62 -31.00 -17.32
CA ASP A 109 -4.36 -30.44 -18.46
C ASP A 109 -5.28 -29.26 -18.10
N ALA A 110 -5.30 -28.84 -16.82
CA ALA A 110 -6.19 -27.79 -16.35
C ALA A 110 -5.42 -26.63 -15.73
N LEU A 111 -5.70 -25.43 -16.24
CA LEU A 111 -5.19 -24.16 -15.70
C LEU A 111 -6.29 -23.40 -14.97
N ALA A 112 -5.90 -22.59 -14.00
CA ALA A 112 -6.79 -21.68 -13.32
C ALA A 112 -7.14 -20.46 -14.19
N TYR A 113 -8.21 -19.75 -13.82
CA TYR A 113 -8.53 -18.38 -14.27
C TYR A 113 -8.67 -18.15 -15.78
N GLY A 114 -8.89 -19.22 -16.57
CA GLY A 114 -9.00 -19.09 -18.03
C GLY A 114 -7.69 -18.79 -18.73
N ALA A 115 -6.56 -19.09 -18.07
CA ALA A 115 -5.23 -18.99 -18.63
C ALA A 115 -5.10 -19.82 -19.92
N ARG A 116 -4.32 -19.30 -20.88
CA ARG A 116 -4.01 -20.01 -22.14
C ARG A 116 -2.76 -20.86 -22.03
N PHE A 117 -1.88 -20.53 -21.10
CA PHE A 117 -0.65 -21.27 -20.84
C PHE A 117 -0.31 -21.25 -19.34
N PRO A 118 0.51 -22.20 -18.87
CA PRO A 118 0.94 -22.22 -17.48
C PRO A 118 1.68 -20.93 -17.13
N MET A 119 1.46 -20.48 -15.91
CA MET A 119 2.15 -19.37 -15.28
C MET A 119 2.79 -19.88 -13.99
N VAL A 120 4.08 -19.61 -13.81
CA VAL A 120 4.86 -20.09 -12.67
C VAL A 120 5.58 -18.92 -12.01
N ASN A 121 5.33 -18.68 -10.73
CA ASN A 121 6.09 -17.70 -9.96
C ASN A 121 7.52 -18.20 -9.72
N SER A 122 8.49 -17.30 -9.81
CA SER A 122 9.89 -17.62 -9.59
C SER A 122 10.60 -16.57 -8.75
N ALA A 123 11.33 -17.05 -7.74
CA ALA A 123 12.19 -16.18 -6.94
C ALA A 123 13.33 -15.55 -7.75
N ASN A 124 13.74 -16.18 -8.85
CA ASN A 124 14.72 -15.65 -9.78
C ASN A 124 14.21 -14.41 -10.56
N ASN A 125 12.89 -14.19 -10.60
CA ASN A 125 12.31 -13.00 -11.22
C ASN A 125 12.12 -11.83 -10.24
N ILE A 126 12.66 -11.93 -9.02
CA ILE A 126 12.73 -10.84 -8.04
C ILE A 126 14.19 -10.55 -7.74
N TYR A 127 14.69 -9.39 -8.15
CA TYR A 127 16.10 -9.03 -8.03
C TYR A 127 16.31 -7.52 -7.83
N ILE A 128 17.48 -7.13 -7.34
CA ILE A 128 17.90 -5.72 -7.33
C ILE A 128 18.62 -5.43 -8.65
N ARG A 129 18.30 -4.30 -9.27
CA ARG A 129 18.90 -3.88 -10.54
C ARG A 129 19.48 -2.47 -10.39
N THR A 130 20.65 -2.24 -10.98
CA THR A 130 21.20 -0.90 -11.18
C THR A 130 20.38 -0.14 -12.19
N ASP A 131 20.03 1.10 -11.88
CA ASP A 131 19.26 1.94 -12.78
C ASP A 131 20.07 2.25 -14.04
N PRO A 132 19.61 1.78 -15.23
CA PRO A 132 20.35 1.97 -16.48
C PRO A 132 20.11 3.36 -17.10
N ASP A 133 19.23 4.18 -16.53
CA ASP A 133 18.91 5.50 -17.08
C ASP A 133 20.13 6.43 -17.05
N LYS A 134 20.21 7.36 -18.00
CA LYS A 134 21.37 8.24 -18.16
C LYS A 134 21.63 9.14 -16.94
N ASN A 135 20.56 9.60 -16.30
CA ASN A 135 20.57 10.45 -15.10
C ASN A 135 19.52 9.89 -14.13
N PRO A 136 19.83 8.80 -13.41
CA PRO A 136 18.83 8.12 -12.64
C PRO A 136 18.57 8.85 -11.32
N ASP A 137 17.30 8.89 -10.89
CA ASP A 137 16.90 9.44 -9.58
C ASP A 137 17.32 8.52 -8.41
N SER A 138 17.73 7.29 -8.72
CA SER A 138 18.18 6.26 -7.77
C SER A 138 19.29 5.40 -8.36
N GLU A 139 20.24 4.92 -7.56
CA GLU A 139 21.30 4.03 -8.06
C GLU A 139 20.75 2.64 -8.42
N THR A 140 19.80 2.15 -7.64
CA THR A 140 19.18 0.83 -7.83
C THR A 140 17.68 0.87 -7.60
N TYR A 141 17.00 -0.23 -7.93
CA TYR A 141 15.61 -0.50 -7.58
C TYR A 141 15.36 -2.01 -7.49
N LEU A 142 14.29 -2.41 -6.82
CA LEU A 142 13.77 -3.78 -6.88
C LEU A 142 13.06 -3.98 -8.23
N THR A 143 13.33 -5.08 -8.90
CA THR A 143 12.68 -5.49 -10.15
C THR A 143 11.89 -6.76 -9.94
N MET A 144 10.62 -6.74 -10.33
CA MET A 144 9.75 -7.89 -10.52
C MET A 144 9.59 -8.11 -12.02
N ARG A 145 10.02 -9.26 -12.52
CA ARG A 145 9.96 -9.60 -13.95
C ARG A 145 8.83 -10.60 -14.22
N THR A 146 8.17 -10.43 -15.36
CA THR A 146 7.50 -11.53 -16.05
C THR A 146 8.07 -11.68 -17.46
N ASN A 147 8.20 -12.92 -17.92
CA ASN A 147 8.77 -13.20 -19.23
C ASN A 147 8.06 -14.39 -19.89
N ARG A 148 7.77 -14.25 -21.18
CA ARG A 148 7.11 -15.30 -21.95
C ARG A 148 8.13 -16.32 -22.45
N GLN A 149 8.05 -17.54 -21.92
CA GLN A 149 8.75 -18.71 -22.45
C GLN A 149 7.92 -19.35 -23.56
N LYS A 150 8.52 -20.31 -24.28
CA LYS A 150 7.86 -20.96 -25.42
C LYS A 150 6.50 -21.58 -25.05
N GLU A 151 6.43 -22.23 -23.89
CA GLU A 151 5.27 -23.02 -23.47
C GLU A 151 4.54 -22.43 -22.25
N PHE A 152 5.22 -21.65 -21.41
CA PHE A 152 4.68 -21.09 -20.17
C PHE A 152 5.16 -19.64 -19.97
N GLN A 153 4.64 -18.97 -18.95
CA GLN A 153 5.11 -17.64 -18.57
C GLN A 153 5.67 -17.68 -17.16
N VAL A 154 6.86 -17.10 -17.00
CA VAL A 154 7.44 -16.91 -15.68
C VAL A 154 6.84 -15.63 -15.11
N ALA A 155 6.36 -15.69 -13.88
CA ALA A 155 5.85 -14.58 -13.11
C ALA A 155 6.73 -14.32 -11.88
N SER A 156 6.44 -13.25 -11.16
CA SER A 156 7.01 -12.99 -9.85
C SER A 156 5.93 -12.50 -8.90
N GLU A 157 5.98 -12.96 -7.67
CA GLU A 157 5.06 -12.57 -6.61
C GLU A 157 5.74 -12.64 -5.25
N PHE A 158 5.43 -11.67 -4.40
CA PHE A 158 5.73 -11.77 -2.97
C PHE A 158 4.53 -11.32 -2.14
N ASP A 159 4.30 -12.05 -1.05
CA ASP A 159 3.17 -11.85 -0.15
C ASP A 159 3.68 -11.45 1.22
N SER A 160 2.89 -10.69 1.96
CA SER A 160 3.16 -10.53 3.38
C SER A 160 3.07 -11.87 4.12
N VAL A 161 3.91 -12.05 5.13
CA VAL A 161 3.85 -13.22 6.03
C VAL A 161 2.64 -13.11 6.95
N ASP A 162 2.41 -11.90 7.47
CA ASP A 162 1.26 -11.58 8.31
C ASP A 162 0.09 -11.05 7.49
N ARG A 163 -1.09 -11.07 8.11
CA ARG A 163 -2.31 -10.44 7.60
C ARG A 163 -2.57 -9.14 8.35
N PHE A 164 -3.11 -8.16 7.64
CA PHE A 164 -3.39 -6.83 8.17
C PHE A 164 -4.87 -6.56 8.15
N GLN A 165 -5.37 -5.94 9.23
CA GLN A 165 -6.73 -5.46 9.32
C GLN A 165 -6.67 -3.94 9.16
N PHE A 166 -6.87 -3.48 7.92
CA PHE A 166 -6.64 -2.09 7.48
C PHE A 166 -5.15 -1.69 7.46
N LEU A 167 -4.80 -0.86 6.48
CA LEU A 167 -3.44 -0.35 6.28
C LEU A 167 -3.45 0.88 5.37
N SER A 168 -2.38 1.64 5.43
CA SER A 168 -1.96 2.54 4.35
C SER A 168 -0.66 1.99 3.75
N ILE A 169 -0.65 1.67 2.47
CA ILE A 169 0.56 1.22 1.76
C ILE A 169 0.85 2.11 0.56
N ARG A 170 2.13 2.38 0.36
CA ARG A 170 2.65 3.21 -0.72
C ARG A 170 3.81 2.52 -1.39
N PHE A 171 3.94 2.71 -2.68
CA PHE A 171 5.15 2.37 -3.41
C PHE A 171 5.44 3.41 -4.46
N ARG A 172 6.73 3.71 -4.66
CA ARG A 172 7.18 4.44 -5.84
C ARG A 172 7.71 3.46 -6.86
N GLY A 173 7.02 3.38 -7.99
CA GLY A 173 7.32 2.40 -9.01
C GLY A 173 7.08 2.89 -10.43
N ARG A 174 7.55 2.10 -11.38
CA ARG A 174 7.26 2.24 -12.81
C ARG A 174 7.17 0.88 -13.46
N ILE A 175 6.52 0.82 -14.62
CA ILE A 175 6.34 -0.41 -15.39
C ILE A 175 6.95 -0.26 -16.77
N ARG A 176 7.62 -1.30 -17.25
CA ARG A 176 8.37 -1.30 -18.52
C ARG A 176 8.18 -2.63 -19.26
N GLY A 177 8.52 -2.63 -20.54
CA GLY A 177 8.58 -3.84 -21.36
C GLY A 177 7.34 -4.06 -22.21
N ALA A 178 7.11 -5.31 -22.61
CA ALA A 178 6.16 -5.67 -23.65
C ALA A 178 4.71 -5.76 -23.16
N ALA A 179 3.78 -5.67 -24.12
CA ALA A 179 2.37 -5.99 -23.91
C ALA A 179 2.17 -7.47 -23.53
N GLY A 180 1.12 -7.77 -22.77
CA GLY A 180 0.81 -9.15 -22.36
C GLY A 180 1.04 -9.44 -20.87
N ALA A 181 1.18 -8.41 -20.03
CA ALA A 181 1.39 -8.54 -18.59
C ALA A 181 0.43 -7.67 -17.77
N CYS A 182 0.22 -8.09 -16.53
CA CYS A 182 -0.41 -7.34 -15.46
C CYS A 182 0.58 -7.16 -14.30
N MET A 183 0.66 -5.93 -13.80
CA MET A 183 1.45 -5.58 -12.62
C MET A 183 0.47 -5.13 -11.54
N ALA A 184 0.51 -5.77 -10.37
CA ALA A 184 -0.50 -5.54 -9.35
C ALA A 184 0.08 -5.33 -7.96
N MET A 185 -0.67 -4.55 -7.18
CA MET A 185 -0.58 -4.44 -5.73
C MET A 185 -1.98 -4.63 -5.16
N PHE A 186 -2.18 -5.61 -4.29
CA PHE A 186 -3.52 -5.94 -3.83
C PHE A 186 -3.58 -6.58 -2.45
N THR A 187 -4.69 -6.37 -1.76
CA THR A 187 -5.01 -7.10 -0.53
C THR A 187 -5.76 -8.39 -0.86
N TYR A 188 -5.55 -9.49 -0.14
CA TYR A 188 -6.21 -10.76 -0.47
C TYR A 188 -6.62 -11.65 0.71
N VAL A 189 -7.87 -12.11 0.66
CA VAL A 189 -8.42 -13.21 1.48
C VAL A 189 -9.04 -14.25 0.54
N PRO A 190 -8.45 -15.47 0.47
CA PRO A 190 -9.01 -16.53 -0.35
C PRO A 190 -10.31 -17.07 0.24
N ALA A 191 -11.20 -17.53 -0.63
CA ALA A 191 -12.39 -18.29 -0.24
C ALA A 191 -12.76 -19.30 -1.34
N GLU A 192 -13.50 -20.35 -0.96
CA GLU A 192 -13.97 -21.37 -1.92
C GLU A 192 -14.99 -20.80 -2.91
N GLU A 193 -15.89 -19.93 -2.43
CA GLU A 193 -16.89 -19.26 -3.27
C GLU A 193 -16.48 -17.82 -3.54
N ILE A 194 -16.61 -17.39 -4.79
CA ILE A 194 -16.27 -16.02 -5.24
C ILE A 194 -16.95 -14.93 -4.41
N LYS A 195 -18.18 -15.18 -3.93
CA LYS A 195 -18.95 -14.23 -3.10
C LYS A 195 -18.28 -13.90 -1.75
N ASN A 196 -17.36 -14.75 -1.30
CA ASN A 196 -16.67 -14.65 -0.02
C ASN A 196 -15.20 -14.26 -0.16
N VAL A 197 -14.68 -14.18 -1.39
CA VAL A 197 -13.34 -13.62 -1.65
C VAL A 197 -13.38 -12.14 -1.26
N GLN A 198 -12.31 -11.66 -0.64
CA GLN A 198 -12.17 -10.25 -0.31
C GLN A 198 -10.80 -9.78 -0.77
N GLU A 199 -10.80 -8.72 -1.57
CA GLU A 199 -9.58 -8.23 -2.19
C GLU A 199 -9.79 -6.79 -2.66
N ALA A 200 -8.71 -6.02 -2.68
CA ALA A 200 -8.70 -4.64 -3.14
C ALA A 200 -7.44 -4.43 -3.98
N ASP A 201 -7.63 -4.09 -5.25
CA ASP A 201 -6.62 -4.18 -6.29
C ASP A 201 -6.26 -2.82 -6.86
N LEU A 202 -4.98 -2.70 -7.18
CA LEU A 202 -4.46 -1.85 -8.24
C LEU A 202 -3.83 -2.77 -9.27
N GLU A 203 -4.30 -2.70 -10.52
CA GLU A 203 -3.76 -3.45 -11.65
C GLU A 203 -3.44 -2.54 -12.83
N ILE A 204 -2.26 -2.73 -13.41
CA ILE A 204 -1.79 -2.04 -14.60
C ILE A 204 -1.50 -3.06 -15.69
N LEU A 205 -2.14 -2.88 -16.85
CA LEU A 205 -2.03 -3.78 -17.99
C LEU A 205 -1.08 -3.20 -19.04
N THR A 206 0.02 -3.89 -19.33
CA THR A 206 1.03 -3.41 -20.29
C THR A 206 0.53 -3.36 -21.73
N ARG A 207 -0.62 -3.98 -22.02
CA ARG A 207 -1.30 -3.92 -23.32
C ARG A 207 -2.11 -2.62 -23.52
N GLU A 208 -2.34 -1.85 -22.47
CA GLU A 208 -3.17 -0.64 -22.52
C GLU A 208 -2.34 0.64 -22.62
N GLY A 209 -3.02 1.78 -22.74
CA GLY A 209 -2.38 3.09 -22.72
C GLY A 209 -1.59 3.29 -21.42
N THR A 210 -0.49 4.05 -21.50
CA THR A 210 0.41 4.23 -20.35
C THR A 210 -0.18 5.06 -19.21
N ASP A 211 -1.38 5.59 -19.39
CA ASP A 211 -2.19 6.28 -18.39
C ASP A 211 -3.24 5.37 -17.74
N ARG A 212 -3.52 4.18 -18.30
CA ARG A 212 -4.62 3.32 -17.83
C ARG A 212 -4.26 2.54 -16.58
N ILE A 213 -5.22 2.49 -15.66
CA ILE A 213 -5.10 1.78 -14.39
C ILE A 213 -6.48 1.28 -13.93
N HIS A 214 -6.50 0.11 -13.31
CA HIS A 214 -7.71 -0.55 -12.85
C HIS A 214 -7.67 -0.67 -11.33
N TYR A 215 -8.76 -0.25 -10.68
CA TYR A 215 -8.97 -0.48 -9.27
C TYR A 215 -10.23 -1.32 -9.06
N THR A 216 -10.16 -2.37 -8.27
CA THR A 216 -11.31 -3.22 -7.98
C THR A 216 -11.34 -3.60 -6.50
N ASN A 217 -12.54 -3.72 -5.94
CA ASN A 217 -12.75 -4.49 -4.72
C ASN A 217 -13.45 -5.79 -5.10
N HIS A 218 -12.78 -6.94 -4.94
CA HIS A 218 -13.38 -8.22 -5.26
C HIS A 218 -14.34 -8.71 -4.16
N PRO A 219 -15.46 -9.37 -4.57
CA PRO A 219 -15.77 -9.75 -5.93
C PRO A 219 -16.41 -8.61 -6.76
N GLY A 220 -15.86 -8.37 -7.96
CA GLY A 220 -16.45 -7.45 -8.95
C GLY A 220 -17.60 -8.06 -9.77
N TYR A 221 -17.97 -9.31 -9.52
CA TYR A 221 -19.06 -10.00 -10.21
C TYR A 221 -19.72 -11.08 -9.34
N SER A 222 -20.95 -11.46 -9.67
CA SER A 222 -21.72 -12.52 -8.99
C SER A 222 -21.32 -13.91 -9.47
N ILE A 223 -21.71 -14.96 -8.74
CA ILE A 223 -21.50 -16.35 -9.15
C ILE A 223 -22.17 -16.70 -10.50
N ARG A 224 -23.14 -15.88 -10.95
CA ARG A 224 -23.82 -16.02 -12.24
C ARG A 224 -23.17 -15.20 -13.35
N GLY A 225 -22.07 -14.49 -13.06
CA GLY A 225 -21.35 -13.63 -14.00
C GLY A 225 -21.95 -12.23 -14.15
N GLU A 226 -22.87 -11.82 -13.28
CA GLU A 226 -23.40 -10.45 -13.29
C GLU A 226 -22.34 -9.50 -12.74
N LEU A 227 -22.00 -8.45 -13.48
CA LEU A 227 -21.01 -7.47 -13.05
C LEU A 227 -21.55 -6.59 -11.93
N TYR A 228 -20.68 -6.18 -11.03
CA TYR A 228 -20.93 -5.13 -10.03
C TYR A 228 -20.12 -3.88 -10.41
N PRO A 229 -20.67 -2.95 -11.21
CA PRO A 229 -19.92 -1.77 -11.66
C PRO A 229 -19.41 -0.90 -10.52
N GLU A 230 -20.08 -0.92 -9.37
CA GLU A 230 -19.68 -0.16 -8.19
C GLU A 230 -18.37 -0.67 -7.57
N ALA A 231 -18.01 -1.93 -7.81
CA ALA A 231 -16.80 -2.58 -7.30
C ALA A 231 -15.53 -2.18 -8.04
N THR A 232 -15.64 -1.60 -9.26
CA THR A 232 -14.48 -1.34 -10.12
C THR A 232 -14.43 0.12 -10.57
N ARG A 233 -13.22 0.68 -10.64
CA ARG A 233 -12.92 1.99 -11.23
C ARG A 233 -11.78 1.82 -12.22
N ASN A 234 -12.13 1.75 -13.51
CA ASN A 234 -11.17 1.84 -14.60
C ASN A 234 -10.96 3.32 -14.92
N THR A 235 -9.76 3.84 -14.69
CA THR A 235 -9.48 5.26 -14.83
C THR A 235 -8.18 5.52 -15.59
N SER A 236 -7.92 6.79 -15.86
CA SER A 236 -6.61 7.27 -16.28
C SER A 236 -5.90 7.91 -15.09
N LEU A 237 -4.59 7.76 -15.03
CA LEU A 237 -3.73 8.54 -14.15
C LEU A 237 -3.92 10.03 -14.45
N PRO A 238 -3.86 10.89 -13.42
CA PRO A 238 -4.16 12.31 -13.57
C PRO A 238 -3.05 13.05 -14.32
N ASP A 239 -3.40 14.24 -14.81
CA ASP A 239 -2.49 15.16 -15.50
C ASP A 239 -1.73 14.48 -16.66
N THR A 240 -0.40 14.50 -16.61
CA THR A 240 0.49 13.87 -17.60
C THR A 240 1.18 12.63 -17.03
N LEU A 241 0.71 12.10 -15.90
CA LEU A 241 1.31 10.92 -15.28
C LEU A 241 1.11 9.69 -16.15
N LYS A 242 2.15 8.87 -16.17
CA LYS A 242 2.15 7.59 -16.87
C LYS A 242 2.79 6.55 -15.98
N TRP A 243 2.24 5.33 -15.99
CA TRP A 243 2.80 4.23 -15.19
C TRP A 243 4.18 3.79 -15.65
N ASN A 244 4.63 4.21 -16.84
CA ASN A 244 5.98 3.90 -17.34
C ASN A 244 7.04 4.96 -16.95
N ASP A 245 6.61 5.96 -16.18
CA ASP A 245 7.43 6.91 -15.44
C ASP A 245 7.33 6.60 -13.93
N TRP A 246 8.19 7.20 -13.09
CA TRP A 246 8.15 6.98 -11.65
C TRP A 246 6.92 7.63 -11.01
N VAL A 247 5.99 6.81 -10.54
CA VAL A 247 4.75 7.22 -9.86
C VAL A 247 4.71 6.64 -8.46
N GLU A 248 4.36 7.47 -7.48
CA GLU A 248 3.96 6.99 -6.16
C GLU A 248 2.49 6.57 -6.20
N HIS A 249 2.23 5.30 -5.97
CA HIS A 249 0.90 4.74 -5.80
C HIS A 249 0.63 4.51 -4.32
N ARG A 250 -0.61 4.77 -3.89
CA ARG A 250 -1.03 4.58 -2.51
C ARG A 250 -2.42 3.96 -2.42
N LEU A 251 -2.58 3.05 -1.48
CA LEU A 251 -3.85 2.55 -0.97
C LEU A 251 -3.99 2.95 0.49
N ASP A 252 -5.09 3.64 0.80
CA ASP A 252 -5.64 3.71 2.16
C ASP A 252 -6.83 2.76 2.23
N TRP A 253 -6.64 1.63 2.91
CA TRP A 253 -7.70 0.67 3.18
C TRP A 253 -8.23 0.91 4.60
N THR A 254 -9.44 1.44 4.68
CA THR A 254 -10.16 1.75 5.93
C THR A 254 -11.36 0.79 6.11
N PRO A 255 -12.06 0.82 7.26
CA PRO A 255 -13.26 0.00 7.47
C PRO A 255 -14.36 0.18 6.43
N ASN A 256 -14.42 1.33 5.78
CA ASN A 256 -15.53 1.69 4.91
C ASN A 256 -15.12 1.87 3.44
N GLN A 257 -13.83 2.01 3.13
CA GLN A 257 -13.36 2.43 1.82
C GLN A 257 -11.99 1.83 1.47
N SER A 258 -11.77 1.61 0.17
CA SER A 258 -10.44 1.56 -0.43
C SER A 258 -10.22 2.84 -1.24
N ILE A 259 -9.27 3.66 -0.81
CA ILE A 259 -8.98 4.97 -1.42
C ILE A 259 -7.61 4.90 -2.06
N TRP A 260 -7.55 5.29 -3.34
CA TRP A 260 -6.37 5.15 -4.16
C TRP A 260 -5.84 6.52 -4.58
N TYR A 261 -4.52 6.68 -4.51
CA TYR A 261 -3.84 7.90 -4.91
C TYR A 261 -2.67 7.62 -5.86
N ALA A 262 -2.38 8.61 -6.72
CA ALA A 262 -1.19 8.66 -7.57
C ALA A 262 -0.50 10.03 -7.35
N ASN A 263 0.76 10.02 -6.89
CA ASN A 263 1.51 11.21 -6.47
C ASN A 263 0.68 12.15 -5.56
N GLY A 264 0.06 11.58 -4.53
CA GLY A 264 -0.80 12.30 -3.57
C GLY A 264 -2.18 12.72 -4.11
N GLN A 265 -2.44 12.62 -5.41
CA GLN A 265 -3.75 12.94 -5.98
C GLN A 265 -4.68 11.72 -5.92
N LYS A 266 -5.89 11.91 -5.40
CA LYS A 266 -6.90 10.83 -5.35
C LYS A 266 -7.36 10.47 -6.77
N VAL A 267 -7.26 9.19 -7.10
CA VAL A 267 -7.62 8.64 -8.41
C VAL A 267 -8.81 7.67 -8.37
N ALA A 268 -9.07 7.02 -7.23
CA ALA A 268 -10.27 6.21 -7.02
C ALA A 268 -10.68 6.17 -5.54
N ASN A 269 -11.96 5.87 -5.31
CA ASN A 269 -12.51 5.54 -4.01
C ASN A 269 -13.65 4.53 -4.21
N ILE A 270 -13.58 3.39 -3.52
CA ILE A 270 -14.54 2.29 -3.63
C ILE A 270 -15.03 1.93 -2.22
N SER A 271 -16.32 2.17 -1.97
CA SER A 271 -16.99 1.79 -0.70
C SER A 271 -17.83 0.51 -0.81
N PHE A 272 -17.90 -0.08 -2.01
CA PHE A 272 -18.59 -1.34 -2.27
C PHE A 272 -17.58 -2.50 -2.18
N GLN A 273 -17.98 -3.63 -1.56
CA GLN A 273 -17.15 -4.83 -1.37
C GLN A 273 -15.78 -4.58 -0.70
N VAL A 274 -15.67 -3.54 0.13
CA VAL A 274 -14.44 -3.25 0.86
C VAL A 274 -14.03 -4.47 1.68
N PRO A 275 -12.76 -4.92 1.62
CA PRO A 275 -12.29 -6.01 2.47
C PRO A 275 -12.51 -5.69 3.95
N ARG A 276 -13.04 -6.65 4.69
CA ARG A 276 -13.44 -6.55 6.10
C ARG A 276 -12.60 -7.44 7.00
N ASP A 277 -12.05 -8.52 6.48
CA ASP A 277 -11.25 -9.47 7.23
C ASP A 277 -9.74 -9.20 7.07
N PRO A 278 -8.87 -9.72 7.95
CA PRO A 278 -7.43 -9.54 7.82
C PRO A 278 -6.88 -10.13 6.51
N SER A 279 -6.29 -9.27 5.68
CA SER A 279 -5.85 -9.60 4.33
C SER A 279 -4.33 -9.73 4.24
N LEU A 280 -3.86 -10.59 3.35
CA LEU A 280 -2.47 -10.52 2.88
C LEU A 280 -2.28 -9.24 2.08
N MET A 281 -1.06 -8.72 2.07
CA MET A 281 -0.62 -7.69 1.13
C MET A 281 0.26 -8.37 0.07
N ILE A 282 -0.06 -8.24 -1.21
CA ILE A 282 0.61 -8.95 -2.31
C ILE A 282 1.03 -7.97 -3.39
N PHE A 283 2.20 -8.22 -3.96
CA PHE A 283 2.66 -7.61 -5.21
C PHE A 283 2.98 -8.72 -6.20
N ASN A 284 2.59 -8.53 -7.47
CA ASN A 284 2.98 -9.46 -8.52
C ASN A 284 3.18 -8.80 -9.89
N ALA A 285 3.93 -9.50 -10.73
CA ALA A 285 4.13 -9.23 -12.15
C ALA A 285 3.89 -10.53 -12.91
N TRP A 286 2.84 -10.57 -13.73
CA TRP A 286 2.37 -11.83 -14.31
C TRP A 286 1.73 -11.66 -15.68
N GLY A 287 1.53 -12.78 -16.36
CA GLY A 287 0.72 -12.91 -17.57
C GLY A 287 0.49 -14.37 -17.88
N ASP A 288 -0.68 -14.70 -18.43
CA ASP A 288 -1.09 -16.09 -18.67
C ASP A 288 -1.80 -16.30 -20.02
N GLY A 289 -1.85 -15.23 -20.84
CA GLY A 289 -2.51 -15.23 -22.13
C GLY A 289 -4.04 -15.17 -22.06
N GLY A 290 -4.61 -15.15 -20.85
CA GLY A 290 -6.02 -15.03 -20.59
C GLY A 290 -6.61 -13.72 -21.09
N VAL A 291 -7.92 -13.54 -20.90
CA VAL A 291 -8.63 -12.34 -21.40
C VAL A 291 -8.10 -11.04 -20.79
N TRP A 292 -7.55 -11.12 -19.57
CA TRP A 292 -7.07 -9.95 -18.82
C TRP A 292 -5.73 -9.44 -19.36
N THR A 293 -4.69 -10.28 -19.32
CA THR A 293 -3.34 -9.88 -19.73
C THR A 293 -3.15 -9.95 -21.24
N THR A 294 -3.89 -10.84 -21.92
CA THR A 294 -3.66 -11.24 -23.32
C THR A 294 -2.27 -11.82 -23.54
N ASN A 295 -1.94 -12.15 -24.80
CA ASN A 295 -0.71 -12.85 -25.14
C ASN A 295 0.51 -11.90 -25.16
N MET A 296 1.55 -12.25 -24.40
CA MET A 296 2.90 -11.70 -24.57
C MET A 296 3.64 -12.47 -25.67
N THR A 297 4.45 -11.80 -26.50
CA THR A 297 5.23 -12.49 -27.53
C THR A 297 6.34 -13.34 -26.90
N THR A 298 6.56 -14.55 -27.39
CA THR A 298 7.63 -15.42 -26.88
C THR A 298 9.00 -14.74 -26.92
N GLY A 299 9.72 -14.77 -25.80
CA GLY A 299 11.01 -14.11 -25.62
C GLY A 299 10.92 -12.67 -25.12
N GLU A 300 9.72 -12.09 -25.06
CA GLU A 300 9.53 -10.77 -24.46
C GLU A 300 9.41 -10.82 -22.93
N GLU A 301 9.68 -9.67 -22.32
CA GLU A 301 9.66 -9.47 -20.88
C GLU A 301 8.94 -8.16 -20.53
N ALA A 302 8.33 -8.12 -19.36
CA ALA A 302 7.80 -6.92 -18.74
C ALA A 302 8.21 -6.85 -17.27
N TYR A 303 8.28 -5.65 -16.73
CA TYR A 303 8.87 -5.39 -15.41
C TYR A 303 8.01 -4.42 -14.61
N MET A 304 7.83 -4.71 -13.33
CA MET A 304 7.44 -3.74 -12.31
C MET A 304 8.69 -3.40 -11.49
N GLU A 305 9.10 -2.14 -11.52
CA GLU A 305 10.32 -1.65 -10.88
C GLU A 305 9.91 -0.75 -9.71
N LEU A 306 10.52 -0.96 -8.54
CA LEU A 306 10.17 -0.31 -7.27
C LEU A 306 11.40 0.36 -6.65
N GLN A 307 11.35 1.68 -6.46
CA GLN A 307 12.38 2.41 -5.72
C GLN A 307 12.23 2.20 -4.22
N TRP A 308 10.99 2.19 -3.71
CA TRP A 308 10.72 1.97 -2.29
C TRP A 308 9.28 1.52 -2.04
N LEU A 309 9.06 0.96 -0.84
CA LEU A 309 7.77 0.61 -0.26
C LEU A 309 7.64 1.26 1.12
N GLN A 310 6.46 1.79 1.46
CA GLN A 310 6.18 2.33 2.79
C GLN A 310 4.81 1.87 3.26
N MET A 311 4.72 1.40 4.50
CA MET A 311 3.49 0.84 5.03
C MET A 311 3.24 1.31 6.46
N LEU A 312 2.00 1.73 6.72
CA LEU A 312 1.43 1.96 8.04
C LEU A 312 0.34 0.93 8.27
N TYR A 313 0.38 0.24 9.40
CA TYR A 313 -0.52 -0.86 9.66
C TYR A 313 -0.72 -1.13 11.14
N ASN A 314 -1.80 -1.86 11.42
CA ASN A 314 -2.07 -2.46 12.72
C ASN A 314 -1.87 -3.97 12.63
N VAL A 315 -1.25 -4.54 13.65
CA VAL A 315 -1.07 -5.98 13.78
C VAL A 315 -2.31 -6.51 14.50
N SER A 316 -3.09 -7.39 13.87
CA SER A 316 -4.23 -8.03 14.56
C SER A 316 -3.74 -8.94 15.70
N ASP A 317 -4.54 -9.10 16.76
CA ASP A 317 -4.17 -9.90 17.95
C ASP A 317 -3.72 -11.34 17.65
N ALA A 318 -4.13 -11.88 16.49
CA ALA A 318 -3.71 -13.21 16.04
C ALA A 318 -2.19 -13.32 15.85
N SER A 319 -1.49 -12.29 15.37
CA SER A 319 -0.03 -12.25 15.24
C SER A 319 0.66 -11.76 16.53
N ALA A 320 -0.02 -10.99 17.38
CA ALA A 320 0.47 -10.63 18.72
C ALA A 320 0.58 -11.85 19.66
N SER A 321 -0.23 -12.90 19.41
CA SER A 321 -0.23 -14.15 20.18
C SER A 321 1.08 -14.94 20.18
N LYS A 322 1.99 -14.69 19.21
CA LYS A 322 3.34 -15.27 19.20
C LYS A 322 4.35 -14.52 20.07
N HIS A 323 4.05 -13.27 20.44
CA HIS A 323 4.98 -12.40 21.17
C HIS A 323 4.48 -11.92 22.54
N LYS A 324 3.23 -12.20 22.92
CA LYS A 324 2.71 -11.88 24.26
C LYS A 324 1.98 -13.07 24.87
N ARG A 325 2.71 -13.88 25.65
CA ARG A 325 2.12 -14.40 26.89
C ARG A 325 2.10 -13.21 27.86
N GLU A 326 0.94 -12.98 28.46
CA GLU A 326 0.59 -11.87 29.37
C GLU A 326 0.12 -10.57 28.72
N ALA A 327 -1.15 -10.55 28.30
CA ALA A 327 -2.13 -9.56 28.76
C ALA A 327 -3.50 -9.96 28.20
N GLN A 328 -4.47 -10.15 29.08
CA GLN A 328 -5.87 -10.40 28.76
C GLN A 328 -6.54 -9.09 28.27
N ASP A 329 -7.61 -9.28 27.49
CA ASP A 329 -8.61 -8.32 27.02
C ASP A 329 -8.27 -7.39 25.85
N ALA A 330 -8.74 -7.76 24.65
CA ALA A 330 -9.16 -6.82 23.61
C ALA A 330 -10.38 -7.38 22.85
N GLY A 331 -11.48 -6.61 22.85
CA GLY A 331 -12.74 -6.94 22.19
C GLY A 331 -12.78 -6.53 20.71
N PRO A 332 -13.82 -6.94 19.95
CA PRO A 332 -13.89 -6.77 18.51
C PRO A 332 -14.40 -5.36 18.17
N ARG A 333 -13.50 -4.49 17.70
CA ARG A 333 -13.71 -3.34 16.78
C ARG A 333 -12.47 -2.45 16.85
N GLY A 334 -11.66 -2.46 15.80
CA GLY A 334 -10.50 -1.58 15.63
C GLY A 334 -10.89 -0.12 15.40
N ARG A 335 -11.60 0.49 16.35
CA ARG A 335 -11.87 1.92 16.39
C ARG A 335 -11.17 2.48 17.61
N PHE A 336 -10.07 3.21 17.43
CA PHE A 336 -9.54 4.04 18.50
C PHE A 336 -10.57 5.15 18.77
N LEU A 337 -11.42 4.91 19.77
CA LEU A 337 -12.31 5.92 20.30
C LEU A 337 -11.43 6.99 20.95
N ARG A 338 -11.39 8.18 20.35
CA ARG A 338 -11.18 9.40 21.11
C ARG A 338 -12.45 9.68 21.92
N GLU A 339 -12.78 8.81 22.88
CA GLU A 339 -13.83 9.08 23.85
C GLU A 339 -13.35 8.64 25.24
N LYS A 340 -13.22 9.64 26.12
CA LYS A 340 -13.13 9.47 27.57
C LYS A 340 -14.38 8.71 28.06
N ARG A 341 -14.33 7.38 28.07
CA ARG A 341 -15.22 6.57 28.91
C ARG A 341 -14.36 5.64 29.73
N ASP A 342 -14.18 6.05 30.97
CA ASP A 342 -13.85 5.24 32.14
C ASP A 342 -12.67 4.25 31.97
N GLY A 343 -11.45 4.73 32.24
CA GLY A 343 -10.43 3.91 32.87
C GLY A 343 -9.46 3.06 32.02
N GLN A 344 -9.50 3.10 30.68
CA GLN A 344 -8.44 2.52 29.84
C GLN A 344 -7.75 3.60 28.98
N GLU A 345 -6.56 4.05 29.41
CA GLU A 345 -5.68 4.93 28.65
C GLU A 345 -4.98 4.16 27.51
N ASN A 346 -5.63 4.05 26.35
CA ASN A 346 -4.95 3.73 25.09
C ASN A 346 -4.99 4.97 24.18
N MET A 347 -4.41 6.07 24.64
CA MET A 347 -4.19 7.26 23.81
C MET A 347 -2.76 7.22 23.29
N CYS A 348 -2.59 7.36 21.96
CA CYS A 348 -1.29 7.63 21.36
C CYS A 348 -0.68 8.86 22.05
N LYS A 349 0.42 8.68 22.80
CA LYS A 349 1.04 9.79 23.54
C LYS A 349 1.96 10.61 22.65
N MET A 350 2.52 9.97 21.62
CA MET A 350 3.24 10.62 20.54
C MET A 350 2.68 10.18 19.18
N VAL A 351 2.18 11.15 18.41
CA VAL A 351 1.63 10.92 17.08
C VAL A 351 2.55 11.53 16.03
N ARG A 352 2.77 10.77 14.96
CA ARG A 352 3.60 11.16 13.83
C ARG A 352 2.86 10.99 12.52
N SER A 353 3.35 11.62 11.46
CA SER A 353 2.83 11.50 10.11
C SER A 353 3.96 11.15 9.17
N ILE A 354 3.61 10.52 8.05
CA ILE A 354 4.53 10.26 6.93
C ILE A 354 4.13 11.07 5.69
N ASP A 355 3.27 12.07 5.88
CA ASP A 355 2.65 12.86 4.82
C ASP A 355 2.99 14.35 4.86
N GLU A 356 3.48 14.87 5.99
CA GLU A 356 3.71 16.32 6.14
C GLU A 356 4.97 16.81 5.42
N GLU A 357 6.05 16.03 5.49
CA GLU A 357 7.34 16.44 4.94
C GLU A 357 7.67 15.71 3.63
N PRO A 358 8.23 16.44 2.64
CA PRO A 358 8.69 15.83 1.41
C PRO A 358 9.92 14.95 1.69
N GLY A 359 9.77 13.64 1.57
CA GLY A 359 10.88 12.71 1.68
C GLY A 359 10.42 11.28 1.90
N ALA A 360 10.78 10.38 0.97
CA ALA A 360 10.41 8.96 1.10
C ALA A 360 11.00 8.36 2.39
N GLY A 361 10.12 7.80 3.23
CA GLY A 361 10.49 7.19 4.51
C GLY A 361 10.68 8.16 5.68
N VAL A 362 10.52 9.47 5.47
CA VAL A 362 10.58 10.47 6.54
C VAL A 362 9.32 10.38 7.41
N VAL A 363 9.50 10.55 8.72
CA VAL A 363 8.44 10.56 9.72
C VAL A 363 8.53 11.89 10.46
N THR A 364 7.42 12.64 10.48
CA THR A 364 7.34 13.97 11.06
C THR A 364 6.52 13.93 12.35
N TRP A 365 7.00 14.59 13.39
CA TRP A 365 6.24 14.75 14.62
C TRP A 365 5.00 15.63 14.39
N MET A 366 3.84 15.19 14.90
CA MET A 366 2.58 15.92 14.76
C MET A 366 2.17 16.61 16.06
N TRP A 367 2.05 15.81 17.13
CA TRP A 367 1.76 16.28 18.49
C TRP A 367 2.09 15.18 19.51
N GLY A 368 2.10 15.54 20.79
CA GLY A 368 2.38 14.62 21.89
C GLY A 368 3.67 14.93 22.65
N ASN A 369 3.79 14.40 23.87
CA ASN A 369 4.87 14.73 24.79
C ASN A 369 5.53 13.48 25.37
N ASN A 370 6.86 13.49 25.49
CA ASN A 370 7.69 12.36 25.90
C ASN A 370 7.78 12.17 27.44
N THR A 371 6.90 12.80 28.21
CA THR A 371 7.03 12.91 29.69
C THR A 371 6.71 11.61 30.47
N ALA A 372 6.96 10.44 29.88
CA ALA A 372 6.82 9.13 30.52
C ALA A 372 8.16 8.41 30.80
N ALA A 373 9.31 9.08 30.73
CA ALA A 373 10.63 8.46 31.02
C ALA A 373 11.29 8.92 32.35
N THR A 374 10.65 9.73 33.18
CA THR A 374 11.23 10.15 34.47
C THR A 374 10.23 10.00 35.62
N ARG A 375 10.02 8.76 36.06
CA ARG A 375 9.47 8.54 37.40
C ARG A 375 9.72 7.17 38.02
N TRP A 376 10.97 6.70 38.04
CA TRP A 376 11.42 5.77 39.08
C TRP A 376 12.86 6.12 39.49
N MET A 377 13.06 6.22 40.80
CA MET A 377 14.32 6.53 41.50
C MET A 377 15.43 5.51 41.24
#